data_AF-A0A7V9MSH2-F1
#
_entry.id   AF-A0A7V9MSH2-F1
#
_cell.length_a   1.000
_cell.length_b   1.000
_cell.length_c   1.000
_cell.angle_alpha   90.00
_cell.angle_beta   90.00
_cell.angle_gamma   90.00
#
_symmetry.space_group_name_H-M   'P 1'
#
loop_
_entity.id
_entity.type
_entity.pdbx_description
1 polymer ?
#
loop_
_entity_poly.entity_id
_entity_poly.type
_entity_poly.pdbx_seq_one_letter_code
_entity_poly.pdbx_strand_id
1 'polypeptide(L)'
;ILMTTIATVAGHMPLVFVTGAGAKARNSIGLVLVGGMTIGTIFTLFIVPSLYVLLAKTHHEGRGREEAETNEPEPIAKEHMPEYSEPVLAREDSDGQETWQPA
;
A
#
# COMPACT_ATOMS: atom_id res chain seq x y z
N ILE A 1 -2.96 -3.47 6.67
CA ILE A 1 -3.17 -4.74 7.39
C ILE A 1 -4.28 -4.58 8.43
N LEU A 2 -4.14 -3.68 9.41
CA LEU A 2 -5.08 -3.50 10.52
C LEU A 2 -6.56 -3.28 10.10
N MET A 3 -6.82 -2.31 9.22
CA MET A 3 -8.17 -1.99 8.72
C MET A 3 -8.85 -3.20 8.07
N THR A 4 -8.14 -3.87 7.16
CA THR A 4 -8.63 -5.05 6.44
C THR A 4 -8.92 -6.19 7.42
N THR A 5 -8.01 -6.47 8.35
CA THR A 5 -8.20 -7.54 9.35
C THR A 5 -9.36 -7.26 10.30
N ILE A 6 -9.56 -6.00 10.74
CA ILE A 6 -10.68 -5.62 11.59
C ILE A 6 -12.01 -5.82 10.85
N ALA A 7 -12.08 -5.38 9.58
CA ALA A 7 -13.27 -5.56 8.75
C ALA A 7 -13.59 -7.05 8.53
N THR A 8 -12.57 -7.88 8.25
CA THR A 8 -12.76 -9.33 8.07
C THR A 8 -13.22 -10.00 9.37
N VAL A 9 -12.61 -9.68 10.52
CA VAL A 9 -13.01 -10.25 11.82
C VAL A 9 -14.43 -9.84 12.19
N ALA A 10 -14.79 -8.57 12.01
CA ALA A 10 -16.15 -8.08 12.24
C ALA A 10 -17.18 -8.78 11.34
N GLY A 11 -16.84 -9.05 10.07
CA GLY A 11 -17.71 -9.79 9.15
C GLY A 11 -17.88 -11.27 9.50
N HIS A 12 -16.90 -11.89 10.17
CA HIS A 12 -16.94 -13.31 10.56
C HIS A 12 -17.53 -13.55 11.96
N MET A 13 -17.56 -12.54 12.83
CA MET A 13 -18.24 -12.60 14.13
C MET A 13 -19.65 -13.24 14.09
N PRO A 14 -20.58 -12.86 13.20
CA PRO A 14 -21.92 -13.46 13.16
C PRO A 14 -21.93 -14.95 12.78
N LEU A 15 -20.90 -15.47 12.09
CA LEU A 15 -20.80 -16.90 11.76
C LEU A 15 -20.50 -17.77 13.00
N VAL A 16 -19.89 -17.19 14.03
CA VAL A 16 -19.51 -17.90 15.26
C VAL A 16 -20.68 -17.98 16.24
N PHE A 17 -21.54 -16.96 16.26
CA PHE A 17 -22.68 -16.87 17.21
C PHE A 17 -23.98 -17.52 16.73
N VAL A 18 -24.01 -18.10 15.51
CA VAL A 18 -25.24 -18.72 15.00
C VAL A 18 -25.46 -20.10 15.66
N THR A 19 -26.65 -20.30 16.23
CA THR A 19 -27.10 -21.58 16.79
C THR A 19 -28.13 -22.20 15.85
N GLY A 20 -27.93 -23.45 15.40
CA GLY A 20 -28.82 -24.13 14.45
C GLY A 20 -28.20 -25.36 13.78
N ALA A 21 -28.90 -25.97 12.81
CA ALA A 21 -28.37 -27.10 12.05
C ALA A 21 -27.07 -26.69 11.31
N GLY A 22 -26.00 -27.46 11.47
CA GLY A 22 -24.68 -27.13 10.90
C GLY A 22 -23.90 -26.03 11.64
N ALA A 23 -24.38 -25.54 12.79
CA ALA A 23 -23.69 -24.52 13.59
C ALA A 23 -22.31 -24.97 14.08
N LYS A 24 -22.14 -26.24 14.46
CA LYS A 24 -20.83 -26.78 14.89
C LYS A 24 -19.75 -26.59 13.81
N ALA A 25 -20.08 -26.84 12.54
CA ALA A 25 -19.12 -26.70 11.44
C ALA A 25 -18.77 -25.23 11.18
N ARG A 26 -19.78 -24.34 11.15
CA ARG A 26 -19.60 -22.89 10.93
C ARG A 26 -18.86 -22.19 12.06
N ASN A 27 -19.18 -22.53 13.31
CA ASN A 27 -18.49 -21.99 14.48
C ASN A 27 -17.02 -22.46 14.50
N SER A 28 -16.76 -23.75 14.24
CA SER A 28 -15.39 -24.28 14.20
C SER A 28 -14.51 -23.57 13.18
N ILE A 29 -14.97 -23.39 11.94
CA ILE A 29 -14.17 -22.69 10.91
C ILE A 29 -14.06 -21.19 11.21
N GLY A 30 -15.13 -20.57 11.70
CA GLY A 30 -15.14 -19.15 12.06
C GLY A 30 -14.17 -18.83 13.19
N LEU A 31 -14.10 -19.67 14.23
CA LEU A 31 -13.19 -19.49 15.36
C LEU A 31 -11.72 -19.62 14.93
N VAL A 32 -11.41 -20.60 14.08
CA VAL A 32 -10.06 -20.80 13.53
C VAL A 32 -9.62 -19.62 12.68
N LEU A 33 -10.50 -19.11 11.81
CA LEU A 33 -10.19 -17.96 10.96
C LEU A 33 -9.98 -16.69 11.78
N VAL A 34 -10.91 -16.36 12.68
CA VAL A 34 -10.82 -15.16 13.52
C VAL A 34 -9.58 -15.23 14.41
N GLY A 35 -9.39 -16.33 15.14
CA GLY A 35 -8.23 -16.51 16.01
C GLY A 35 -6.91 -16.49 15.23
N GLY A 36 -6.84 -17.23 14.11
CA GLY A 36 -5.67 -17.29 13.25
C GLY A 36 -5.29 -15.95 12.64
N MET A 37 -6.27 -15.16 12.18
CA MET A 37 -6.03 -13.83 11.64
C MET A 37 -5.60 -12.84 12.72
N THR A 38 -6.23 -12.84 13.90
CA THR A 38 -5.83 -11.94 14.99
C THR A 38 -4.40 -12.22 15.45
N ILE A 39 -4.09 -13.49 15.74
CA ILE A 39 -2.75 -13.90 16.18
C ILE A 39 -1.72 -13.70 15.07
N GLY A 40 -2.04 -14.12 13.84
CA GLY A 40 -1.17 -14.00 12.68
C GLY A 40 -0.85 -12.56 12.32
N THR A 41 -1.81 -11.64 12.49
CA THR A 41 -1.59 -10.21 12.24
C THR A 41 -0.59 -9.62 13.23
N ILE A 42 -0.77 -9.89 14.52
CA ILE A 42 0.17 -9.44 15.56
C ILE A 42 1.55 -10.05 15.28
N PHE A 43 1.62 -11.36 15.07
CA PHE A 43 2.86 -12.07 14.76
C PHE A 43 3.59 -11.47 13.55
N THR A 44 2.89 -11.24 12.44
CA THR A 44 3.44 -10.65 11.21
C THR A 44 3.96 -9.24 11.46
N LEU A 45 3.20 -8.41 12.18
CA LEU A 45 3.61 -7.04 12.50
C LEU A 45 4.90 -6.98 13.32
N PHE A 46 5.24 -8.01 14.09
CA PHE A 46 6.50 -8.08 14.84
C PHE A 46 7.61 -8.81 14.09
N ILE A 47 7.29 -9.90 13.40
CA ILE A 47 8.30 -10.77 12.78
C ILE A 47 8.80 -10.24 11.45
N VAL A 48 7.93 -9.67 10.62
CA VAL A 48 8.36 -9.08 9.36
C VAL A 48 9.41 -7.98 9.58
N PRO A 49 9.22 -6.99 10.48
CA PRO A 49 10.27 -6.00 10.73
C PRO A 49 11.51 -6.59 11.41
N SER A 50 11.35 -7.56 12.32
CA SER A 50 12.51 -8.22 12.96
C SER A 50 13.38 -8.95 11.94
N LEU A 51 12.74 -9.68 11.02
CA LEU A 51 13.42 -10.35 9.90
C LEU A 51 14.00 -9.35 8.91
N TYR A 52 13.29 -8.25 8.63
CA TYR A 52 13.80 -7.19 7.75
C TYR A 52 15.12 -6.62 8.29
N VAL A 53 15.19 -6.26 9.57
CA VAL A 53 16.43 -5.71 10.17
C VAL A 53 17.56 -6.76 10.17
N LEU A 54 17.24 -8.03 10.43
CA LEU A 54 18.22 -9.11 10.39
C LEU A 54 18.82 -9.30 8.99
N LEU A 55 17.96 -9.37 7.97
CA LEU A 55 18.38 -9.53 6.57
C LEU A 55 19.06 -8.27 6.04
N ALA A 56 18.56 -7.09 6.40
CA ALA A 56 19.16 -5.81 6.02
C ALA A 56 20.58 -5.68 6.58
N LYS A 57 20.84 -6.10 7.83
CA LYS A 57 22.20 -6.14 8.39
C LYS A 57 23.15 -6.97 7.53
N THR A 58 22.75 -8.18 7.15
CA THR A 58 23.56 -9.05 6.26
C THR A 58 23.74 -8.43 4.86
N HIS A 59 22.76 -7.67 4.37
CA HIS A 59 22.86 -6.98 3.08
C HIS A 59 23.71 -5.70 3.13
N HIS A 60 23.73 -4.97 4.26
CA HIS A 60 24.56 -3.78 4.44
C HIS A 60 26.05 -4.09 4.51
N GLU A 61 26.44 -5.30 4.93
CA GLU A 61 27.83 -5.78 4.82
C GLU A 61 28.28 -5.96 3.35
N GLY A 62 27.34 -6.04 2.40
CA GLY A 62 27.60 -6.06 0.95
C GLY A 62 27.28 -4.76 0.19
N ARG A 63 26.57 -3.80 0.80
CA ARG A 63 26.03 -2.59 0.11
C ARG A 63 26.28 -1.25 0.81
N GLY A 64 27.05 -1.21 1.90
CA GLY A 64 27.42 0.03 2.61
C GLY A 64 28.18 1.11 1.81
N ARG A 65 28.33 0.95 0.48
CA ARG A 65 28.93 1.94 -0.43
C ARG A 65 27.95 2.57 -1.44
N GLU A 66 26.80 1.97 -1.74
CA GLU A 66 26.02 2.39 -2.93
C GLU A 66 24.87 3.36 -2.62
N GLU A 67 24.36 3.38 -1.37
CA GLU A 67 23.17 4.19 -1.00
C GLU A 67 23.53 5.59 -0.47
N ALA A 68 24.82 5.85 -0.21
CA ALA A 68 25.35 7.16 0.18
C ALA A 68 25.76 8.03 -1.02
N GLU A 69 25.94 7.46 -2.22
CA GLU A 69 26.27 8.19 -3.46
C GLU A 69 25.04 8.53 -4.32
N THR A 70 23.85 7.99 -4.03
CA THR A 70 22.62 8.29 -4.81
C THR A 70 21.71 9.35 -4.15
N ASN A 71 22.13 9.91 -3.01
CA ASN A 71 21.40 10.99 -2.32
C ASN A 71 22.24 12.27 -2.18
N GLU A 72 23.26 12.46 -3.03
CA GLU A 72 23.64 13.83 -3.35
C GLU A 72 22.44 14.46 -4.05
N PRO A 73 21.90 15.60 -3.58
CA PRO A 73 21.01 16.36 -4.43
C PRO A 73 21.84 16.70 -5.66
N GLU A 74 21.55 16.05 -6.79
CA GLU A 74 22.06 16.50 -8.08
C GLU A 74 21.89 18.02 -8.07
N PRO A 75 22.96 18.81 -8.29
CA PRO A 75 22.74 20.21 -8.59
C PRO A 75 21.73 20.18 -9.72
N ILE A 76 20.60 20.88 -9.55
CA ILE A 76 19.58 21.03 -10.59
C ILE A 76 20.31 21.65 -11.78
N ALA A 77 20.91 20.76 -12.57
CA ALA A 77 21.73 21.05 -13.70
C ALA A 77 20.70 21.41 -14.74
N LYS A 78 20.76 22.68 -15.08
CA LYS A 78 19.93 23.33 -16.08
C LYS A 78 20.00 22.48 -17.36
N GLU A 79 18.85 22.23 -17.99
CA GLU A 79 18.56 21.31 -19.12
C GLU A 79 18.16 19.90 -18.67
N HIS A 80 16.91 19.48 -18.77
CA HIS A 80 16.04 19.58 -19.94
C HIS A 80 14.65 19.99 -19.45
N MET A 81 14.29 21.27 -19.60
CA MET A 81 12.86 21.57 -19.66
C MET A 81 12.37 20.82 -20.90
N PRO A 82 11.42 19.86 -20.80
CA PRO A 82 10.71 19.48 -22.02
C PRO A 82 10.25 20.80 -22.61
N GLU A 83 10.50 20.99 -23.90
CA GLU A 83 9.88 22.05 -24.67
C GLU A 83 8.43 22.09 -24.23
N TYR A 84 8.11 23.08 -23.39
CA TYR A 84 6.80 23.20 -22.79
C TYR A 84 5.97 23.52 -24.00
N SER A 85 5.28 22.49 -24.50
CA SER A 85 4.33 22.54 -25.60
C SER A 85 3.65 23.88 -25.47
N GLU A 86 3.78 24.71 -26.51
CA GLU A 86 3.34 26.10 -26.49
C GLU A 86 2.05 26.23 -25.69
N PRO A 87 1.95 27.21 -24.78
CA PRO A 87 0.91 27.22 -23.76
C PRO A 87 -0.43 26.94 -24.44
N VAL A 88 -1.04 25.80 -24.12
CA VAL A 88 -2.35 25.44 -24.68
C VAL A 88 -3.34 26.36 -23.98
N LEU A 89 -3.65 27.49 -24.60
CA LEU A 89 -4.62 28.44 -24.04
C LEU A 89 -6.00 27.81 -24.19
N ALA A 90 -6.69 27.62 -23.06
CA ALA A 90 -8.11 27.37 -23.08
C ALA A 90 -8.78 28.58 -23.72
N ARG A 91 -9.37 28.38 -24.91
CA ARG A 91 -10.19 29.39 -25.56
C ARG A 91 -11.63 28.90 -25.53
N GLU A 92 -12.49 29.66 -24.88
CA GLU A 92 -13.94 29.48 -24.99
C GLU A 92 -14.37 29.91 -26.39
N ASP A 93 -15.03 29.00 -27.10
CA ASP A 93 -15.69 29.34 -28.36
C ASP A 93 -16.97 30.16 -28.09
N SER A 94 -17.53 30.74 -29.14
CA SER A 94 -18.75 31.56 -29.03
C SER A 94 -19.98 30.79 -28.54
N ASP A 95 -19.92 29.45 -28.52
CA ASP A 95 -20.95 28.54 -28.02
C ASP A 95 -20.68 28.10 -26.55
N GLY A 96 -19.63 28.62 -25.92
CA GLY A 96 -19.28 28.40 -24.51
C GLY A 96 -18.61 27.06 -24.22
N GLN A 97 -18.04 26.40 -25.23
CA GLN A 97 -17.24 25.19 -25.05
C GLN A 97 -15.74 25.53 -24.97
N GLU A 98 -15.09 25.06 -23.91
CA GLU A 98 -13.65 25.21 -23.72
C GLU A 98 -12.90 24.22 -24.63
N THR A 99 -12.24 24.74 -25.66
CA THR A 99 -11.44 23.92 -26.57
C THR A 99 -9.95 24.11 -26.29
N TRP A 100 -9.23 22.98 -26.20
CA TRP A 100 -7.81 22.93 -25.91
C TRP A 100 -7.03 22.89 -27.23
N GLN A 101 -6.44 24.02 -27.62
CA GLN A 101 -5.65 24.15 -28.85
C GLN A 101 -4.21 24.58 -28.53
N PRO A 102 -3.19 24.01 -29.21
CA PRO A 102 -1.82 24.52 -29.11
C PRO A 102 -1.77 25.99 -29.58
N ALA A 103 -0.87 26.79 -28.99
CA ALA A 103 -0.81 28.25 -29.20
C ALA A 103 -0.56 28.67 -30.65
#